data_AF-A0A9E5ZKK4-F1
#
_entry.id   AF-A0A9E5ZKK4-F1
#
_cell.length_a   1.000
_cell.length_b   1.000
_cell.length_c   1.000
_cell.angle_alpha   90.00
_cell.angle_beta   90.00
_cell.angle_gamma   90.00
#
_symmetry.space_group_name_H-M   'P 1'
#
loop_
_entity.id
_entity.type
_entity.pdbx_description
1 polymer ?
#
loop_
_entity_poly.entity_id
_entity_poly.type
_entity_poly.pdbx_seq_one_letter_code
_entity_poly.pdbx_strand_id
1 'polypeptide(L)'
;MKLNTEIYELLGLKKNGRLQLSVIEWWLLKHSCLHKKVLSFIESKKEIFELEDGSSVRLPPLKESISNSEKKFLDLYNALDTISEFHRNEKYFQQEMLEYHKIEHSQSDLKKWVSKNEPFGVEKYACFLIDYLDYSENAEHLSIYVHNSKELDIYIDRQDFKHTVEFLEIFNELYWVKEILPESLEKIRTRMSEIKTTANNTYK
;
A
#
# COMPACT_ATOMS: atom_id res chain seq x y z
N MET A 1 -10.28 -13.08 22.08
CA MET A 1 -10.65 -11.67 21.78
C MET A 1 -11.76 -11.69 20.73
N LYS A 2 -12.84 -10.89 20.83
CA LYS A 2 -13.99 -10.96 19.89
C LYS A 2 -13.80 -10.05 18.66
N LEU A 3 -12.68 -10.21 17.95
CA LEU A 3 -12.27 -9.34 16.84
C LEU A 3 -13.24 -9.25 15.65
N ASN A 4 -14.11 -10.25 15.46
CA ASN A 4 -15.12 -10.20 14.41
C ASN A 4 -16.14 -9.08 14.64
N THR A 5 -16.45 -8.74 15.89
CA THR A 5 -17.40 -7.66 16.21
C THR A 5 -16.89 -6.32 15.71
N GLU A 6 -15.58 -6.10 15.75
CA GLU A 6 -14.94 -4.82 15.41
C GLU A 6 -14.89 -4.63 13.89
N ILE A 7 -14.74 -5.74 13.15
CA ILE A 7 -14.88 -5.78 11.70
C ILE A 7 -16.32 -5.46 11.30
N TYR A 8 -17.31 -6.13 11.90
CA TYR A 8 -18.72 -5.89 11.59
C TYR A 8 -19.20 -4.48 11.98
N GLU A 9 -18.63 -3.89 13.04
CA GLU A 9 -18.85 -2.48 13.36
C GLU A 9 -18.48 -1.58 12.18
N LEU A 10 -17.29 -1.75 11.60
CA LEU A 10 -16.87 -0.95 10.44
C LEU A 10 -17.83 -1.12 9.26
N LEU A 11 -18.17 -2.37 8.94
CA LEU A 11 -19.03 -2.67 7.79
C LEU A 11 -20.43 -2.08 7.96
N GLY A 12 -20.94 -2.01 9.20
CA GLY A 12 -22.22 -1.37 9.52
C GLY A 12 -22.23 0.15 9.33
N LEU A 13 -21.07 0.79 9.17
CA LEU A 13 -20.94 2.24 8.95
C LEU A 13 -20.89 2.62 7.46
N LYS A 14 -20.98 1.64 6.55
CA LYS A 14 -21.06 1.90 5.11
C LYS A 14 -22.30 2.73 4.77
N LYS A 15 -22.13 3.70 3.89
CA LYS A 15 -23.22 4.48 3.27
C LYS A 15 -23.23 4.15 1.78
N ASN A 16 -24.38 3.74 1.25
CA ASN A 16 -24.52 3.33 -0.16
C ASN A 16 -23.47 2.28 -0.59
N GLY A 17 -23.14 1.33 0.30
CA GLY A 17 -22.16 0.28 0.04
C GLY A 17 -20.68 0.71 0.19
N ARG A 18 -20.41 1.97 0.51
CA ARG A 18 -19.04 2.54 0.54
C ARG A 18 -18.67 3.03 1.93
N LEU A 19 -17.38 2.99 2.25
CA LEU A 19 -16.83 3.65 3.43
C LEU A 19 -16.36 5.06 3.07
N GLN A 20 -16.65 6.02 3.95
CA GLN A 20 -16.09 7.36 3.88
C GLN A 20 -14.70 7.35 4.55
N LEU A 21 -13.74 8.10 4.03
CA LEU A 21 -12.41 8.17 4.63
C LEU A 21 -12.43 8.64 6.09
N SER A 22 -13.30 9.58 6.44
CA SER A 22 -13.47 10.02 7.84
C SER A 22 -13.94 8.89 8.77
N VAL A 23 -14.74 7.95 8.26
CA VAL A 23 -15.16 6.75 9.00
C VAL A 23 -13.98 5.79 9.17
N ILE A 24 -13.16 5.63 8.14
CA ILE A 24 -11.94 4.81 8.17
C ILE A 24 -10.97 5.38 9.22
N GLU A 25 -10.65 6.66 9.15
CA GLU A 25 -9.75 7.34 10.08
C GLU A 25 -10.24 7.26 11.53
N TRP A 26 -11.54 7.46 11.75
CA TRP A 26 -12.15 7.27 13.06
C TRP A 26 -11.99 5.84 13.57
N TRP A 27 -12.24 4.83 12.72
CA TRP A 27 -12.15 3.42 13.11
C TRP A 27 -10.71 3.02 13.43
N LEU A 28 -9.73 3.47 12.62
CA LEU A 28 -8.31 3.29 12.88
C LEU A 28 -7.91 3.90 14.22
N LEU A 29 -8.32 5.14 14.48
CA LEU A 29 -8.02 5.82 15.74
C LEU A 29 -8.61 5.07 16.93
N LYS A 30 -9.90 4.69 16.84
CA LYS A 30 -10.63 3.96 17.88
C LYS A 30 -9.95 2.64 18.23
N HIS A 31 -9.48 1.90 17.22
CA HIS A 31 -8.95 0.54 17.38
C HIS A 31 -7.41 0.48 17.41
N SER A 32 -6.73 1.62 17.41
CA SER A 32 -5.26 1.70 17.45
C SER A 32 -4.62 0.99 18.65
N CYS A 33 -5.22 1.09 19.84
CA CYS A 33 -4.77 0.36 21.03
C CYS A 33 -4.98 -1.15 20.88
N LEU A 34 -6.07 -1.56 20.25
CA LEU A 34 -6.37 -2.98 19.99
C LEU A 34 -5.37 -3.56 19.00
N HIS A 35 -5.09 -2.83 17.91
CA HIS A 35 -4.06 -3.16 16.94
C HIS A 35 -2.69 -3.42 17.58
N LYS A 36 -2.23 -2.51 18.44
CA LYS A 36 -0.97 -2.69 19.19
C LYS A 36 -0.99 -3.96 20.06
N LYS A 37 -2.11 -4.28 20.69
CA LYS A 37 -2.26 -5.51 21.49
C LYS A 37 -2.19 -6.77 20.64
N VAL A 38 -2.86 -6.80 19.48
CA VAL A 38 -2.81 -7.94 18.55
C VAL A 38 -1.39 -8.13 18.02
N LEU A 39 -0.73 -7.05 17.59
CA LEU A 39 0.66 -7.13 17.13
C LEU A 39 1.59 -7.66 18.21
N SER A 40 1.51 -7.14 19.44
CA SER A 40 2.32 -7.62 20.55
C SER A 40 2.03 -9.08 20.90
N PHE A 41 0.77 -9.52 20.80
CA PHE A 41 0.41 -10.92 20.98
C PHE A 41 1.06 -11.80 19.91
N ILE A 42 0.96 -11.44 18.64
CA ILE A 42 1.58 -12.20 17.53
C ILE A 42 3.10 -12.23 17.67
N GLU A 43 3.72 -11.11 18.04
CA GLU A 43 5.16 -11.05 18.29
C GLU A 43 5.58 -12.02 19.41
N SER A 44 4.76 -12.14 20.47
CA SER A 44 5.01 -13.07 21.57
C SER A 44 4.87 -14.55 21.18
N LYS A 45 4.28 -14.84 20.02
CA LYS A 45 4.13 -16.20 19.48
C LYS A 45 5.23 -16.58 18.50
N LYS A 46 6.19 -15.69 18.23
CA LYS A 46 7.36 -16.03 17.42
C LYS A 46 8.20 -17.05 18.17
N GLU A 47 8.61 -18.08 17.45
CA GLU A 47 9.44 -19.15 18.00
C GLU A 47 10.92 -18.75 17.91
N ILE A 48 11.67 -19.01 18.98
CA ILE A 48 13.11 -18.77 19.02
C ILE A 48 13.79 -20.11 18.81
N PHE A 49 14.61 -20.19 17.77
CA PHE A 49 15.42 -21.35 17.46
C PHE A 49 16.88 -21.01 17.71
N GLU A 50 17.54 -21.78 18.56
CA GLU A 50 18.99 -21.71 18.75
C GLU A 50 19.68 -22.54 17.67
N LEU A 51 20.67 -21.95 17.02
CA LEU A 51 21.50 -22.59 16.01
C LEU A 51 22.73 -23.25 16.67
N GLU A 52 23.37 -24.18 15.95
CA GLU A 52 24.55 -24.91 16.44
C GLU A 52 25.74 -24.00 16.77
N ASP A 53 25.80 -22.80 16.19
CA ASP A 53 26.82 -21.79 16.46
C ASP A 53 26.53 -20.93 17.72
N GLY A 54 25.44 -21.22 18.44
CA GLY A 54 25.00 -20.50 19.63
C GLY A 54 24.25 -19.20 19.34
N SER A 55 24.04 -18.85 18.07
CA SER A 55 23.15 -17.75 17.70
C SER A 55 21.67 -18.17 17.78
N SER A 56 20.75 -17.20 17.78
CA SER A 56 19.31 -17.49 17.77
C SER A 56 18.59 -16.74 16.65
N VAL A 57 17.61 -17.42 16.05
CA VAL A 57 16.75 -16.88 15.00
C VAL A 57 15.32 -16.83 15.51
N ARG A 58 14.64 -15.71 15.27
CA ARG A 58 13.20 -15.57 15.50
C ARG A 58 12.45 -15.97 14.25
N LEU A 59 11.75 -17.09 14.30
CA LEU A 59 10.88 -17.51 13.21
C LEU A 59 9.48 -16.90 13.37
N PRO A 60 8.77 -16.66 12.25
CA PRO A 60 7.36 -16.31 12.29
C PRO A 60 6.56 -17.33 13.11
N PRO A 61 5.46 -16.93 13.76
CA PRO A 61 4.64 -17.86 14.51
C PRO A 61 4.10 -18.96 13.60
N LEU A 62 4.02 -20.20 14.10
CA LEU A 62 3.35 -21.28 13.37
C LEU A 62 1.93 -20.84 13.00
N LYS A 63 1.50 -21.16 11.78
CA LYS A 63 0.24 -20.67 11.21
C LYS A 63 -0.98 -20.97 12.08
N GLU A 64 -0.92 -22.05 12.86
CA GLU A 64 -1.92 -22.55 13.80
C GLU A 64 -1.98 -21.75 15.11
N SER A 65 -0.90 -21.05 15.48
CA SER A 65 -0.79 -20.30 16.73
C SER A 65 -1.52 -18.95 16.71
N ILE A 66 -1.90 -18.48 15.51
CA ILE A 66 -2.62 -17.22 15.30
C ILE A 66 -4.02 -17.55 14.78
N SER A 67 -5.04 -17.08 15.49
CA SER A 67 -6.43 -17.29 15.09
C SER A 67 -6.76 -16.58 13.79
N ASN A 68 -7.74 -17.11 13.05
CA ASN A 68 -8.22 -16.47 11.83
C ASN A 68 -8.69 -15.03 12.09
N SER A 69 -9.38 -14.79 13.21
CA SER A 69 -9.89 -13.46 13.56
C SER A 69 -8.79 -12.42 13.81
N GLU A 70 -7.63 -12.81 14.33
CA GLU A 70 -6.47 -11.92 14.51
C GLU A 70 -5.86 -11.53 13.16
N LYS A 71 -5.71 -12.51 12.26
CA LYS A 71 -5.23 -12.27 10.90
C LYS A 71 -6.16 -11.34 10.13
N LYS A 72 -7.47 -11.61 10.15
CA LYS A 72 -8.49 -10.79 9.50
C LYS A 72 -8.47 -9.34 9.98
N PHE A 73 -8.41 -9.15 11.31
CA PHE A 73 -8.38 -7.81 11.88
C PHE A 73 -7.10 -7.05 11.52
N LEU A 74 -5.93 -7.70 11.60
CA LEU A 74 -4.67 -7.04 11.23
C LEU A 74 -4.61 -6.68 9.76
N ASP A 75 -4.98 -7.60 8.87
CA ASP A 75 -5.00 -7.32 7.43
C ASP A 75 -5.94 -6.15 7.12
N LEU A 76 -7.12 -6.13 7.73
CA LEU A 76 -8.07 -5.04 7.56
C LEU A 76 -7.49 -3.73 8.08
N TYR A 77 -6.97 -3.71 9.31
CA TYR A 77 -6.40 -2.51 9.90
C TYR A 77 -5.27 -1.96 9.04
N ASN A 78 -4.35 -2.81 8.59
CA ASN A 78 -3.20 -2.41 7.77
C ASN A 78 -3.63 -1.90 6.40
N ALA A 79 -4.61 -2.55 5.75
CA ALA A 79 -5.12 -2.10 4.46
C ALA A 79 -5.81 -0.72 4.58
N LEU A 80 -6.60 -0.52 5.65
CA LEU A 80 -7.25 0.76 5.95
C LEU A 80 -6.25 1.87 6.31
N ASP A 81 -5.20 1.54 7.07
CA ASP A 81 -4.16 2.51 7.43
C ASP A 81 -3.36 2.93 6.19
N THR A 82 -3.02 1.95 5.33
CA THR A 82 -2.32 2.19 4.06
C THR A 82 -3.12 3.13 3.15
N ILE A 83 -4.42 2.88 2.96
CA ILE A 83 -5.24 3.75 2.09
C ILE A 83 -5.43 5.15 2.71
N SER A 84 -5.50 5.25 4.04
CA SER A 84 -5.52 6.55 4.74
C SER A 84 -4.19 7.30 4.56
N GLU A 85 -3.04 6.61 4.63
CA GLU A 85 -1.73 7.19 4.34
C GLU A 85 -1.61 7.70 2.90
N PHE A 86 -2.23 7.01 1.95
CA PHE A 86 -2.28 7.49 0.57
C PHE A 86 -3.10 8.77 0.45
N HIS A 87 -4.28 8.81 1.08
CA HIS A 87 -5.14 10.00 1.06
C HIS A 87 -4.46 11.21 1.70
N ARG A 88 -3.62 11.02 2.74
CA ARG A 88 -2.86 12.10 3.37
C ARG A 88 -1.98 12.89 2.38
N ASN A 89 -1.57 12.30 1.26
CA ASN A 89 -0.77 13.00 0.24
C ASN A 89 -1.61 13.58 -0.92
N GLU A 90 -2.94 13.45 -0.90
CA GLU A 90 -3.81 13.96 -1.97
C GLU A 90 -3.60 15.47 -2.19
N LYS A 91 -3.44 16.24 -1.10
CA LYS A 91 -3.14 17.68 -1.17
C LYS A 91 -1.77 17.97 -1.80
N TYR A 92 -0.78 17.11 -1.55
CA TYR A 92 0.53 17.25 -2.20
C TYR A 92 0.39 17.02 -3.71
N PHE A 93 -0.30 15.96 -4.13
CA PHE A 93 -0.48 15.70 -5.56
C PHE A 93 -1.31 16.76 -6.26
N GLN A 94 -2.30 17.34 -5.58
CA GLN A 94 -3.00 18.51 -6.11
C GLN A 94 -2.04 19.65 -6.46
N GLN A 95 -1.05 19.94 -5.60
CA GLN A 95 -0.04 20.95 -5.87
C GLN A 95 0.89 20.54 -7.01
N GLU A 96 1.30 19.28 -7.07
CA GLU A 96 2.17 18.78 -8.15
C GLU A 96 1.48 18.81 -9.52
N MET A 97 0.16 18.58 -9.59
CA MET A 97 -0.62 18.72 -10.84
C MET A 97 -0.68 20.17 -11.31
N LEU A 98 -0.85 21.12 -10.39
CA LEU A 98 -0.79 22.54 -10.72
C LEU A 98 0.60 22.95 -11.23
N GLU A 99 1.68 22.40 -10.68
CA GLU A 99 3.03 22.65 -11.18
C GLU A 99 3.28 21.98 -12.54
N TYR A 100 2.85 20.72 -12.71
CA TYR A 100 3.00 19.98 -13.96
C TYR A 100 2.42 20.75 -15.15
N HIS A 101 1.19 21.24 -15.06
CA HIS A 101 0.56 21.96 -16.17
C HIS A 101 1.26 23.27 -16.56
N LYS A 102 2.07 23.86 -15.66
CA LYS A 102 2.88 25.03 -16.00
C LYS A 102 4.12 24.66 -16.82
N ILE A 103 4.59 23.42 -16.69
CA ILE A 103 5.89 22.97 -17.21
C ILE A 103 5.78 21.85 -18.26
N GLU A 104 4.58 21.38 -18.59
CA GLU A 104 4.34 20.19 -19.44
C GLU A 104 4.94 20.29 -20.86
N HIS A 105 5.29 21.48 -21.31
CA HIS A 105 5.95 21.74 -22.59
C HIS A 105 7.47 21.94 -22.50
N SER A 106 8.05 21.91 -21.28
CA SER A 106 9.48 22.10 -21.04
C SER A 106 10.16 20.79 -20.65
N GLN A 107 10.94 20.20 -21.56
CA GLN A 107 11.61 18.92 -21.31
C GLN A 107 12.58 18.98 -20.11
N SER A 108 13.30 20.11 -19.94
CA SER A 108 14.22 20.28 -18.82
C SER A 108 13.50 20.36 -17.47
N ASP A 109 12.33 21.00 -17.43
CA ASP A 109 11.59 21.14 -16.18
C ASP A 109 10.79 19.88 -15.86
N LEU A 110 10.29 19.18 -16.88
CA LEU A 110 9.74 17.82 -16.73
C LEU A 110 10.75 16.87 -16.10
N LYS A 111 12.01 16.88 -16.53
CA LYS A 111 13.07 16.05 -15.91
C LYS A 111 13.22 16.34 -14.41
N LYS A 112 13.24 17.61 -14.02
CA LYS A 112 13.33 18.02 -12.60
C LYS A 112 12.10 17.58 -11.81
N TRP A 113 10.91 17.76 -12.38
CA TRP A 113 9.65 17.37 -11.74
C TRP A 113 9.57 15.86 -11.54
N VAL A 114 9.91 15.07 -12.55
CA VAL A 114 9.96 13.61 -12.46
C VAL A 114 11.00 13.17 -11.42
N SER A 115 12.19 13.78 -11.40
CA SER A 115 13.25 13.41 -10.44
C SER A 115 12.86 13.73 -9.00
N LYS A 116 12.20 14.87 -8.76
CA LYS A 116 11.64 15.22 -7.44
C LYS A 116 10.61 14.20 -6.98
N ASN A 117 9.77 13.70 -7.90
CA ASN A 117 8.61 12.87 -7.61
C ASN A 117 8.88 11.35 -7.70
N GLU A 118 10.09 10.97 -8.09
CA GLU A 118 10.49 9.57 -8.25
C GLU A 118 10.25 8.69 -7.00
N PRO A 119 10.58 9.12 -5.76
CA PRO A 119 10.31 8.30 -4.57
C PRO A 119 8.82 8.00 -4.37
N PHE A 120 7.93 8.88 -4.85
CA PHE A 120 6.49 8.63 -4.80
C PHE A 120 6.09 7.61 -5.85
N GLY A 121 6.43 7.83 -7.12
CA GLY A 121 5.95 6.99 -8.22
C GLY A 121 6.61 5.61 -8.31
N VAL A 122 7.89 5.47 -7.94
CA VAL A 122 8.65 4.22 -8.10
C VAL A 122 8.65 3.35 -6.85
N GLU A 123 8.46 3.94 -5.67
CA GLU A 123 8.52 3.21 -4.39
C GLU A 123 7.18 3.31 -3.66
N LYS A 124 6.83 4.48 -3.13
CA LYS A 124 5.71 4.62 -2.19
C LYS A 124 4.35 4.26 -2.80
N TYR A 125 4.14 4.58 -4.07
CA TYR A 125 2.87 4.37 -4.80
C TYR A 125 3.00 3.37 -5.96
N ALA A 126 4.11 2.63 -6.04
CA ALA A 126 4.41 1.75 -7.17
C ALA A 126 3.28 0.76 -7.50
N CYS A 127 2.62 0.25 -6.46
CA CYS A 127 1.53 -0.72 -6.60
C CYS A 127 0.14 -0.10 -6.44
N PHE A 128 0.01 1.21 -6.20
CA PHE A 128 -1.29 1.84 -5.92
C PHE A 128 -2.32 1.57 -7.02
N LEU A 129 -1.94 1.77 -8.28
CA LEU A 129 -2.82 1.54 -9.41
C LEU A 129 -3.12 0.05 -9.65
N ILE A 130 -2.31 -0.86 -9.12
CA ILE A 130 -2.49 -2.30 -9.28
C ILE A 130 -3.36 -2.87 -8.15
N ASP A 131 -3.11 -2.42 -6.92
CA ASP A 131 -3.67 -2.98 -5.70
C ASP A 131 -5.07 -2.42 -5.38
N TYR A 132 -5.40 -1.22 -5.85
CA TYR A 132 -6.61 -0.50 -5.42
C TYR A 132 -7.55 -0.08 -6.55
N LEU A 133 -7.11 -0.04 -7.81
CA LEU A 133 -8.02 0.29 -8.91
C LEU A 133 -9.00 -0.85 -9.17
N ASP A 134 -10.28 -0.50 -9.25
CA ASP A 134 -11.27 -1.37 -9.88
C ASP A 134 -10.92 -1.48 -11.37
N TYR A 135 -10.78 -2.71 -11.87
CA TYR A 135 -10.46 -3.00 -13.28
C TYR A 135 -11.72 -3.04 -14.16
N SER A 136 -12.89 -2.67 -13.63
CA SER A 136 -14.09 -2.48 -14.42
C SER A 136 -13.92 -1.32 -15.41
N GLU A 137 -14.58 -1.41 -16.57
CA GLU A 137 -14.53 -0.35 -17.61
C GLU A 137 -15.00 1.02 -17.10
N ASN A 138 -15.75 1.06 -15.99
CA ASN A 138 -16.26 2.26 -15.32
C ASN A 138 -15.96 2.22 -13.82
N ALA A 139 -14.68 2.13 -13.47
CA ALA A 139 -14.19 2.09 -12.10
C ALA A 139 -14.54 3.36 -11.30
N GLU A 140 -15.75 3.39 -10.73
CA GLU A 140 -16.19 4.49 -9.87
C GLU A 140 -15.57 4.42 -8.46
N HIS A 141 -14.98 3.28 -8.08
CA HIS A 141 -14.55 3.01 -6.70
C HIS A 141 -13.13 2.45 -6.65
N LEU A 142 -12.49 2.60 -5.48
CA LEU A 142 -11.30 1.83 -5.14
C LEU A 142 -11.69 0.66 -4.25
N SER A 143 -11.18 -0.53 -4.59
CA SER A 143 -11.39 -1.75 -3.81
C SER A 143 -10.26 -1.93 -2.80
N ILE A 144 -10.60 -2.11 -1.53
CA ILE A 144 -9.61 -2.39 -0.48
C ILE A 144 -9.49 -3.91 -0.32
N TYR A 145 -8.40 -4.48 -0.84
CA TYR A 145 -8.14 -5.91 -0.74
C TYR A 145 -7.66 -6.30 0.67
N VAL A 146 -8.36 -7.23 1.31
CA VAL A 146 -8.00 -7.80 2.63
C VAL A 146 -7.67 -9.27 2.47
N HIS A 147 -6.39 -9.63 2.57
CA HIS A 147 -5.89 -10.96 2.19
C HIS A 147 -6.60 -12.12 2.91
N ASN A 148 -6.71 -12.08 4.24
CA ASN A 148 -7.39 -13.11 5.03
C ASN A 148 -8.91 -12.93 5.09
N SER A 149 -9.49 -11.93 4.42
CA SER A 149 -10.93 -11.65 4.41
C SER A 149 -11.42 -11.22 3.03
N LYS A 150 -11.25 -12.09 2.02
CA LYS A 150 -11.62 -11.79 0.63
C LYS A 150 -13.12 -11.55 0.44
N GLU A 151 -13.95 -11.99 1.38
CA GLU A 151 -15.38 -11.74 1.44
C GLU A 151 -15.75 -10.30 1.87
N LEU A 152 -14.77 -9.50 2.32
CA LEU A 152 -15.01 -8.12 2.71
C LEU A 152 -15.03 -7.23 1.47
N ASP A 153 -16.23 -7.00 0.93
CA ASP A 153 -16.46 -6.06 -0.16
C ASP A 153 -16.33 -4.61 0.32
N ILE A 154 -15.11 -4.11 0.46
CA ILE A 154 -14.83 -2.76 0.97
C ILE A 154 -14.46 -1.83 -0.18
N TYR A 155 -15.34 -0.86 -0.41
CA TYR A 155 -15.17 0.17 -1.43
C TYR A 155 -15.08 1.56 -0.80
N ILE A 156 -14.26 2.41 -1.41
CA ILE A 156 -14.18 3.84 -1.14
C ILE A 156 -14.33 4.63 -2.43
N ASP A 157 -14.64 5.92 -2.30
CA ASP A 157 -14.82 6.79 -3.45
C ASP A 157 -13.46 7.08 -4.12
N ARG A 158 -13.32 6.76 -5.41
CA ARG A 158 -12.11 7.06 -6.19
C ARG A 158 -11.88 8.57 -6.28
N GLN A 159 -12.94 9.36 -6.17
CA GLN A 159 -12.88 10.82 -6.26
C GLN A 159 -12.09 11.46 -5.11
N ASP A 160 -11.97 10.76 -3.98
CA ASP A 160 -11.13 11.19 -2.85
C ASP A 160 -9.62 11.11 -3.18
N PHE A 161 -9.24 10.43 -4.26
CA PHE A 161 -7.85 10.21 -4.70
C PHE A 161 -7.59 10.79 -6.10
N LYS A 162 -8.41 11.74 -6.56
CA LYS A 162 -8.38 12.23 -7.94
C LYS A 162 -6.98 12.65 -8.38
N HIS A 163 -6.31 13.51 -7.60
CA HIS A 163 -5.01 14.05 -7.98
C HIS A 163 -3.92 13.01 -7.77
N THR A 164 -4.05 12.11 -6.80
CA THR A 164 -3.17 10.95 -6.67
C THR A 164 -3.19 10.11 -7.94
N VAL A 165 -4.38 9.77 -8.45
CA VAL A 165 -4.51 8.93 -9.65
C VAL A 165 -3.98 9.66 -10.88
N GLU A 166 -4.38 10.91 -11.09
CA GLU A 166 -3.91 11.75 -12.20
C GLU A 166 -2.37 11.89 -12.19
N PHE A 167 -1.80 12.14 -11.00
CA PHE A 167 -0.35 12.19 -10.82
C PHE A 167 0.34 10.90 -11.23
N LEU A 168 -0.19 9.74 -10.80
CA LEU A 168 0.43 8.45 -11.10
C LEU A 168 0.35 8.09 -12.58
N GLU A 169 -0.78 8.39 -13.24
CA GLU A 169 -0.94 8.20 -14.68
C GLU A 169 0.09 9.02 -15.46
N ILE A 170 0.22 10.32 -15.14
CA ILE A 170 1.20 11.21 -15.77
C ILE A 170 2.63 10.78 -15.45
N PHE A 171 2.93 10.50 -14.19
CA PHE A 171 4.25 10.07 -13.78
C PHE A 171 4.67 8.78 -14.51
N ASN A 172 3.78 7.79 -14.60
CA ASN A 172 4.07 6.53 -15.27
C ASN A 172 4.34 6.71 -16.77
N GLU A 173 3.57 7.55 -17.45
CA GLU A 173 3.79 7.90 -18.85
C GLU A 173 5.16 8.59 -19.05
N LEU A 174 5.53 9.52 -18.16
CA LEU A 174 6.80 10.23 -18.25
C LEU A 174 8.01 9.35 -17.90
N TYR A 175 7.90 8.55 -16.84
CA TYR A 175 9.01 7.81 -16.26
C TYR A 175 9.22 6.45 -16.94
N TRP A 176 8.17 5.63 -17.08
CA TRP A 176 8.29 4.27 -17.60
C TRP A 176 8.16 4.19 -19.12
N VAL A 177 7.31 5.03 -19.73
CA VAL A 177 7.05 4.98 -21.19
C VAL A 177 8.02 5.89 -21.95
N LYS A 178 8.10 7.16 -21.56
CA LYS A 178 8.98 8.14 -22.21
C LYS A 178 10.43 8.12 -21.71
N GLU A 179 10.71 7.37 -20.65
CA GLU A 179 12.05 7.17 -20.08
C GLU A 179 12.81 8.49 -19.86
N ILE A 180 12.14 9.51 -19.32
CA ILE A 180 12.70 10.86 -19.20
C ILE A 180 13.92 10.92 -18.25
N LEU A 181 14.07 9.93 -17.35
CA LEU A 181 15.21 9.74 -16.45
C LEU A 181 15.94 8.39 -16.70
N PRO A 182 16.67 8.25 -17.82
CA PRO A 182 17.28 6.98 -18.20
C PRO A 182 18.30 6.47 -17.18
N GLU A 183 19.06 7.39 -16.55
CA GLU A 183 20.05 7.02 -15.52
C GLU A 183 19.44 6.32 -14.31
N SER A 184 18.21 6.68 -13.95
CA SER A 184 17.54 6.04 -12.81
C SER A 184 16.97 4.68 -13.19
N LEU A 185 16.42 4.56 -14.40
CA LEU A 185 15.97 3.29 -14.96
C LEU A 185 17.10 2.26 -15.03
N GLU A 186 18.31 2.68 -15.41
CA GLU A 186 19.48 1.80 -15.42
C GLU A 186 19.85 1.27 -14.03
N LYS A 187 19.72 2.09 -12.99
CA LYS A 187 19.92 1.63 -11.59
C LYS A 187 18.91 0.56 -11.21
N ILE A 188 17.64 0.75 -11.58
CA ILE A 188 16.57 -0.23 -11.31
C ILE A 188 16.82 -1.53 -12.08
N ARG A 189 17.18 -1.44 -13.37
CA ARG A 189 17.52 -2.60 -14.22
C ARG A 189 18.70 -3.38 -13.64
N THR A 190 19.75 -2.68 -13.22
CA THR A 190 20.93 -3.28 -12.58
C THR A 190 20.53 -4.03 -11.30
N ARG A 191 19.81 -3.38 -10.38
CA ARG A 191 19.33 -4.00 -9.14
C ARG A 191 18.47 -5.24 -9.40
N MET A 192 17.58 -5.20 -10.39
CA MET A 192 16.77 -6.36 -10.77
C MET A 192 17.61 -7.52 -11.30
N SER A 193 18.68 -7.24 -12.06
CA SER A 193 19.59 -8.26 -12.57
C SER A 193 20.41 -8.95 -11.46
N GLU A 194 20.82 -8.19 -10.45
CA GLU A 194 21.53 -8.70 -9.27
C GLU A 194 20.63 -9.63 -8.44
N ILE A 195 19.37 -9.23 -8.23
CA ILE A 195 18.38 -10.05 -7.52
C ILE A 195 18.16 -11.39 -8.24
N LYS A 196 17.98 -11.36 -9.57
CA LYS A 196 17.80 -12.58 -10.37
C LYS A 196 19.00 -13.51 -10.28
N THR A 197 20.22 -12.96 -10.32
CA THR A 197 21.46 -13.74 -10.23
C THR A 197 21.60 -14.39 -8.85
N THR A 198 21.29 -13.64 -7.78
CA THR A 198 21.33 -14.13 -6.41
C THR A 198 20.30 -15.24 -6.17
N ALA A 199 19.06 -15.07 -6.66
CA ALA A 199 18.03 -16.10 -6.56
C ALA A 199 18.46 -17.40 -7.27
N ASN A 200 18.99 -17.32 -8.50
CA ASN A 200 19.41 -18.49 -9.27
C ASN A 200 20.58 -19.26 -8.65
N ASN A 201 21.44 -18.60 -7.87
CA ASN A 201 22.55 -19.24 -7.16
C ASN A 201 22.13 -19.84 -5.81
N THR A 202 20.99 -19.43 -5.25
CA THR A 202 20.49 -19.90 -3.95
C THR A 202 19.66 -21.19 -4.07
N TYR A 203 19.13 -21.50 -5.26
CA TYR A 203 18.32 -22.70 -5.54
C TYR A 203 19.04 -23.74 -6.43
N LYS A 204 20.37 -23.72 -6.45
CA LYS A 204 21.23 -24.79 -7.01
C LYS A 204 21.92 -25.54 -5.89
#